data_AF-A0A4U7JHY9-F1
#
_entry.id   AF-A0A4U7JHY9-F1
#
_cell.length_a   1.000
_cell.length_b   1.000
_cell.length_c   1.000
_cell.angle_alpha   90.00
_cell.angle_beta   90.00
_cell.angle_gamma   90.00
#
_symmetry.space_group_name_H-M   'P 1'
#
loop_
_entity.id
_entity.type
_entity.pdbx_description
1 polymer ?
#
loop_
_entity_poly.entity_id
_entity_poly.type
_entity_poly.pdbx_seq_one_letter_code
_entity_poly.pdbx_strand_id
1 'polypeptide(L)'
;MGKYNKTLAGNPTSFSITSDAFTIGNGEYQAETNAFRVTFDGKTYGLSAFNSTGADYAEFFEWADGNIDNEDRVGYFVTLDGDKIRKAKSSDDYILGVVSVNPSVIGDNYADDWRGKYVTDNGDVFSAIMSLYLLHIELYIMMLSMKRILIGF
;
A
#
# COMPACT_ATOMS: atom_id res chain seq x y z
N MET A 1 21.81 -14.25 5.05
CA MET A 1 21.60 -14.73 3.66
C MET A 1 22.30 -13.77 2.70
N GLY A 2 22.60 -14.18 1.46
CA GLY A 2 23.40 -13.37 0.53
C GLY A 2 24.90 -13.43 0.83
N LYS A 3 25.67 -12.47 0.32
CA LYS A 3 27.14 -12.42 0.41
C LYS A 3 27.56 -11.24 1.31
N TYR A 4 28.39 -11.50 2.34
CA TYR A 4 28.93 -10.50 3.27
C TYR A 4 27.91 -9.45 3.74
N ASN A 5 26.84 -9.90 4.41
CA ASN A 5 25.87 -8.98 5.02
C ASN A 5 26.52 -8.21 6.18
N LYS A 6 26.10 -6.96 6.38
CA LYS A 6 26.45 -6.24 7.61
C LYS A 6 25.90 -7.00 8.81
N THR A 7 26.59 -6.91 9.94
CA THR A 7 26.07 -7.39 11.22
C THR A 7 24.70 -6.79 11.48
N LEU A 8 23.76 -7.62 11.93
CA LEU A 8 22.41 -7.20 12.27
C LEU A 8 22.46 -6.12 13.35
N ALA A 9 21.62 -5.09 13.22
CA ALA A 9 21.45 -4.11 14.27
C ALA A 9 20.72 -4.74 15.47
N GLY A 10 21.35 -4.69 16.65
CA GLY A 10 20.81 -5.21 17.91
C GLY A 10 20.83 -6.74 18.01
N ASN A 11 19.92 -7.31 18.81
CA ASN A 11 19.93 -8.75 19.12
C ASN A 11 18.92 -9.52 18.24
N PRO A 12 19.37 -10.42 17.35
CA PRO A 12 18.47 -11.17 16.49
C PRO A 12 17.65 -12.25 17.20
N THR A 13 17.93 -12.54 18.47
CA THR A 13 17.21 -13.55 19.26
C THR A 13 16.25 -12.95 20.28
N SER A 14 16.07 -11.63 20.29
CA SER A 14 15.16 -10.95 21.22
C SER A 14 14.46 -9.79 20.54
N PHE A 15 13.15 -9.69 20.71
CA PHE A 15 12.36 -8.62 20.13
C PHE A 15 12.83 -7.26 20.63
N SER A 16 13.12 -6.36 19.69
CA SER A 16 13.35 -4.94 19.92
C SER A 16 12.96 -4.18 18.66
N ILE A 17 12.18 -3.10 18.80
CA ILE A 17 11.62 -2.35 17.65
C ILE A 17 12.71 -1.78 16.72
N THR A 18 13.92 -1.54 17.24
CA THR A 18 15.05 -1.03 16.44
C THR A 18 15.96 -2.13 15.92
N SER A 19 15.68 -3.39 16.23
CA SER A 19 16.52 -4.52 15.84
C SER A 19 16.14 -5.09 14.48
N ASP A 20 17.16 -5.54 13.76
CA ASP A 20 16.97 -6.20 12.47
C ASP A 20 16.48 -7.63 12.70
N ALA A 21 15.35 -7.98 12.09
CA ALA A 21 14.79 -9.33 12.09
C ALA A 21 15.35 -10.18 10.94
N PHE A 22 15.66 -9.55 9.80
CA PHE A 22 16.11 -10.24 8.60
C PHE A 22 16.96 -9.33 7.70
N THR A 23 18.04 -9.87 7.11
CA THR A 23 18.88 -9.16 6.13
C THR A 23 19.41 -10.07 5.03
N ILE A 24 19.54 -9.50 3.82
CA ILE A 24 20.25 -10.09 2.69
C ILE A 24 21.45 -9.20 2.33
N GLY A 25 22.65 -9.79 2.36
CA GLY A 25 23.90 -9.11 2.03
C GLY A 25 24.23 -9.10 0.54
N ASN A 26 24.87 -8.03 0.09
CA ASN A 26 25.45 -7.90 -1.25
C ASN A 26 26.88 -7.32 -1.22
N GLY A 27 27.57 -7.53 -0.11
CA GLY A 27 28.90 -6.98 0.13
C GLY A 27 30.03 -7.88 -0.38
N GLU A 28 31.24 -7.48 0.00
CA GLU A 28 32.49 -8.20 -0.25
C GLU A 28 33.31 -8.33 1.05
N TYR A 29 34.42 -9.09 0.99
CA TYR A 29 35.31 -9.27 2.13
C TYR A 29 35.80 -7.90 2.63
N GLN A 30 35.59 -7.60 3.91
CA GLN A 30 35.91 -6.31 4.54
C GLN A 30 35.14 -5.09 4.00
N ALA A 31 34.06 -5.32 3.25
CA ALA A 31 33.16 -4.28 2.73
C ALA A 31 31.71 -4.78 2.77
N GLU A 32 31.21 -5.04 3.98
CA GLU A 32 29.88 -5.60 4.18
C GLU A 32 28.79 -4.58 3.83
N THR A 33 27.76 -5.03 3.10
CA THR A 33 26.60 -4.22 2.73
C THR A 33 25.32 -5.07 2.72
N ASN A 34 24.17 -4.42 2.89
CA ASN A 34 22.87 -5.07 2.86
C ASN A 34 22.09 -4.57 1.63
N ALA A 35 21.59 -5.50 0.82
CA ALA A 35 20.68 -5.18 -0.29
C ALA A 35 19.24 -5.03 0.20
N PHE A 36 18.86 -5.77 1.25
CA PHE A 36 17.51 -5.82 1.79
C PHE A 36 17.53 -6.07 3.30
N ARG A 37 16.59 -5.45 4.03
CA ARG A 37 16.49 -5.55 5.50
C ARG A 37 15.08 -5.35 6.00
N VAL A 38 14.69 -6.12 7.03
CA VAL A 38 13.44 -5.99 7.78
C VAL A 38 13.75 -5.87 9.26
N THR A 39 13.13 -4.92 9.97
CA THR A 39 13.20 -4.77 11.43
C THR A 39 12.05 -5.50 12.14
N PHE A 40 12.20 -5.79 13.43
CA PHE A 40 11.15 -6.46 14.21
C PHE A 40 9.85 -5.63 14.34
N ASP A 41 9.90 -4.31 14.17
CA ASP A 41 8.71 -3.44 14.09
C ASP A 41 8.10 -3.35 12.68
N GLY A 42 8.57 -4.17 11.73
CA GLY A 42 7.98 -4.35 10.41
C GLY A 42 8.48 -3.40 9.32
N LYS A 43 9.42 -2.48 9.62
CA LYS A 43 9.98 -1.61 8.57
C LYS A 43 10.83 -2.42 7.61
N THR A 44 10.62 -2.17 6.32
CA THR A 44 11.33 -2.85 5.23
C THR A 44 12.15 -1.85 4.42
N TYR A 45 13.40 -2.22 4.14
CA TYR A 45 14.37 -1.39 3.45
C TYR A 45 15.02 -2.15 2.29
N GLY A 46 15.10 -1.50 1.13
CA GLY A 46 15.88 -1.93 -0.02
C GLY A 46 17.01 -0.94 -0.31
N LEU A 47 18.16 -1.43 -0.74
CA LEU A 47 19.28 -0.57 -1.15
C LEU A 47 18.99 0.21 -2.44
N SER A 48 18.13 -0.34 -3.29
CA SER A 48 17.74 0.23 -4.58
C SER A 48 16.23 0.08 -4.78
N ALA A 49 15.76 0.36 -6.00
CA ALA A 49 14.34 0.33 -6.36
C ALA A 49 13.67 -1.02 -6.05
N PHE A 50 12.46 -0.94 -5.50
CA PHE A 50 11.53 -2.04 -5.50
C PHE A 50 10.90 -2.13 -6.88
N ASN A 51 11.19 -3.21 -7.60
CA ASN A 51 10.66 -3.43 -8.94
C ASN A 51 9.41 -4.30 -8.82
N SER A 52 8.32 -3.87 -9.44
CA SER A 52 7.04 -4.58 -9.50
C SER A 52 6.50 -4.51 -10.93
N THR A 53 5.61 -5.45 -11.28
CA THR A 53 4.98 -5.53 -12.61
C THR A 53 3.68 -4.71 -12.68
N GLY A 54 3.18 -4.20 -11.56
CA GLY A 54 2.05 -3.27 -11.53
C GLY A 54 2.44 -1.86 -11.97
N ALA A 55 1.47 -1.02 -12.31
CA ALA A 55 1.76 0.31 -12.89
C ALA A 55 1.55 1.47 -11.90
N ASP A 56 0.63 1.31 -10.95
CA ASP A 56 0.06 2.41 -10.19
C ASP A 56 0.25 2.31 -8.67
N TYR A 57 0.08 3.45 -8.01
CA TYR A 57 -0.14 3.56 -6.57
C TYR A 57 -1.65 3.60 -6.34
N ALA A 58 -2.16 2.66 -5.56
CA ALA A 58 -3.58 2.57 -5.27
C ALA A 58 -3.89 2.67 -3.78
N GLU A 59 -5.12 3.07 -3.47
CA GLU A 59 -5.71 2.97 -2.14
C GLU A 59 -7.05 2.25 -2.26
N PHE A 60 -7.50 1.59 -1.19
CA PHE A 60 -8.82 0.99 -1.14
C PHE A 60 -9.88 2.06 -0.89
N PHE A 61 -11.03 1.94 -1.57
CA PHE A 61 -12.21 2.78 -1.32
C PHE A 61 -13.48 1.93 -1.28
N GLU A 62 -14.47 2.39 -0.52
CA GLU A 62 -15.80 1.80 -0.53
C GLU A 62 -16.67 2.40 -1.63
N TRP A 63 -17.48 1.57 -2.29
CA TRP A 63 -18.49 2.07 -3.21
C TRP A 63 -19.66 2.72 -2.48
N ALA A 64 -20.14 3.85 -2.99
CA ALA A 64 -21.32 4.53 -2.45
C ALA A 64 -22.58 3.63 -2.50
N ASP A 65 -22.70 2.80 -3.53
CA ASP A 65 -23.78 1.82 -3.70
C ASP A 65 -23.45 0.43 -3.10
N GLY A 66 -22.27 0.27 -2.51
CA GLY A 66 -21.76 -1.00 -2.00
C GLY A 66 -21.56 -2.09 -3.05
N ASN A 67 -21.67 -1.80 -4.35
CA ASN A 67 -21.56 -2.77 -5.45
C ASN A 67 -22.35 -4.07 -5.21
N ILE A 68 -23.62 -3.96 -4.74
CA ILE A 68 -24.42 -5.11 -4.30
C ILE A 68 -24.61 -6.21 -5.36
N ASP A 69 -24.52 -5.83 -6.64
CA ASP A 69 -24.66 -6.72 -7.79
C ASP A 69 -23.32 -7.38 -8.21
N ASN A 70 -22.23 -7.13 -7.49
CA ASN A 70 -20.88 -7.64 -7.77
C ASN A 70 -20.41 -7.37 -9.21
N GLU A 71 -20.65 -6.16 -9.71
CA GLU A 71 -20.18 -5.77 -11.04
C GLU A 71 -18.65 -5.75 -11.09
N ASP A 72 -18.08 -6.21 -12.22
CA ASP A 72 -16.70 -5.89 -12.57
C ASP A 72 -16.62 -4.41 -12.98
N ARG A 73 -15.88 -3.64 -12.19
CA ARG A 73 -15.72 -2.19 -12.35
C ARG A 73 -14.28 -1.80 -12.70
N VAL A 74 -13.42 -2.76 -13.06
CA VAL A 74 -12.04 -2.48 -13.50
C VAL A 74 -12.01 -1.53 -14.69
N GLY A 75 -11.09 -0.57 -14.66
CA GLY A 75 -10.88 0.39 -15.74
C GLY A 75 -11.90 1.54 -15.79
N TYR A 76 -12.94 1.55 -14.95
CA TYR A 76 -13.83 2.71 -14.88
C TYR A 76 -13.16 3.88 -14.17
N PHE A 77 -13.36 5.09 -14.71
CA PHE A 77 -13.10 6.32 -13.99
C PHE A 77 -14.07 6.46 -12.82
N VAL A 78 -13.56 6.91 -11.68
CA VAL A 78 -14.35 7.11 -10.47
C VAL A 78 -14.12 8.51 -9.89
N THR A 79 -15.10 8.96 -9.12
CA THR A 79 -15.07 10.22 -8.38
C THR A 79 -15.66 10.02 -6.99
N LEU A 80 -15.56 11.05 -6.15
CA LEU A 80 -16.07 11.03 -4.79
C LEU A 80 -17.57 11.29 -4.72
N ASP A 81 -18.22 10.58 -3.81
CA ASP A 81 -19.54 10.87 -3.28
C ASP A 81 -19.44 10.83 -1.74
N GLY A 82 -19.23 12.01 -1.14
CA GLY A 82 -18.80 12.10 0.25
C GLY A 82 -17.41 11.50 0.47
N ASP A 83 -17.33 10.49 1.34
CA ASP A 83 -16.13 9.70 1.66
C ASP A 83 -16.03 8.40 0.85
N LYS A 84 -16.98 8.13 -0.05
CA LYS A 84 -17.06 6.92 -0.88
C LYS A 84 -16.82 7.22 -2.35
N ILE A 85 -16.67 6.17 -3.16
CA ILE A 85 -16.49 6.28 -4.61
C ILE A 85 -17.73 5.86 -5.40
N ARG A 86 -17.88 6.44 -6.59
CA ARG A 86 -18.87 6.05 -7.61
C ARG A 86 -18.26 6.18 -9.00
N LYS A 87 -18.86 5.51 -10.00
CA LYS A 87 -18.51 5.70 -11.41
C LYS A 87 -18.64 7.19 -11.76
N ALA A 88 -17.62 7.74 -12.40
CA ALA A 88 -17.63 9.11 -12.87
C ALA A 88 -18.57 9.25 -14.08
N LYS A 89 -19.21 10.40 -14.18
CA LYS A 89 -20.11 10.81 -15.26
C LYS A 89 -19.45 11.94 -16.04
N SER A 90 -19.93 12.18 -17.27
CA SER A 90 -19.43 13.29 -18.10
C SER A 90 -19.68 14.68 -17.51
N SER A 91 -20.59 14.79 -16.54
CA SER A 91 -20.88 16.02 -15.81
C SER A 91 -20.00 16.24 -14.57
N ASP A 92 -19.12 15.29 -14.24
CA ASP A 92 -18.25 15.42 -13.07
C ASP A 92 -16.99 16.22 -13.44
N ASP A 93 -16.74 17.29 -12.69
CA ASP A 93 -15.57 18.16 -12.90
C ASP A 93 -14.29 17.63 -12.24
N TYR A 94 -14.42 16.57 -11.44
CA TYR A 94 -13.31 15.93 -10.72
C TYR A 94 -13.30 14.43 -10.94
N ILE A 95 -12.14 13.91 -11.33
CA ILE A 95 -11.85 12.48 -11.41
C ILE A 95 -10.83 12.17 -10.33
N LEU A 96 -11.19 11.26 -9.43
CA LEU A 96 -10.32 10.81 -8.35
C LEU A 96 -9.27 9.82 -8.89
N GLY A 97 -9.71 8.91 -9.75
CA GLY A 97 -8.87 7.82 -10.25
C GLY A 97 -9.56 6.87 -11.21
N VAL A 98 -8.89 5.74 -11.42
CA VAL A 98 -9.39 4.58 -12.18
C VAL A 98 -9.31 3.36 -11.28
N VAL A 99 -10.31 2.48 -11.40
CA VAL A 99 -10.29 1.16 -10.75
C VAL A 99 -9.15 0.32 -11.32
N SER A 100 -8.20 -0.05 -10.47
CA SER A 100 -7.03 -0.84 -10.80
C SER A 100 -7.23 -2.33 -10.52
N VAL A 101 -6.60 -3.15 -11.34
CA VAL A 101 -6.52 -4.61 -11.17
C VAL A 101 -5.16 -5.07 -10.65
N ASN A 102 -4.09 -4.29 -10.86
CA ASN A 102 -2.72 -4.69 -10.54
C ASN A 102 -1.81 -3.48 -10.24
N PRO A 103 -2.01 -2.80 -9.10
CA PRO A 103 -1.13 -1.74 -8.66
C PRO A 103 0.17 -2.28 -8.08
N SER A 104 1.21 -1.46 -8.21
CA SER A 104 2.54 -1.74 -7.68
C SER A 104 2.65 -1.48 -6.18
N VAL A 105 1.87 -0.52 -5.67
CA VAL A 105 1.85 -0.15 -4.26
C VAL A 105 0.41 0.08 -3.84
N ILE A 106 0.04 -0.43 -2.66
CA ILE A 106 -1.25 -0.16 -2.03
C ILE A 106 -1.00 0.62 -0.74
N GLY A 107 -1.53 1.84 -0.68
CA GLY A 107 -1.52 2.71 0.49
C GLY A 107 -2.68 2.45 1.44
N ASP A 108 -2.53 2.96 2.67
CA ASP A 108 -3.56 2.94 3.74
C ASP A 108 -4.28 1.60 3.89
N ASN A 109 -3.52 0.51 3.71
CA ASN A 109 -4.05 -0.85 3.77
C ASN A 109 -3.84 -1.42 5.17
N TYR A 110 -4.95 -1.75 5.83
CA TYR A 110 -4.99 -2.43 7.12
C TYR A 110 -5.20 -3.95 6.91
N ALA A 111 -4.39 -4.57 6.04
CA ALA A 111 -4.55 -6.01 5.73
C ALA A 111 -4.12 -6.92 6.88
N ASP A 112 -3.09 -6.52 7.63
CA ASP A 112 -2.51 -7.31 8.73
C ASP A 112 -2.94 -6.79 10.12
N ASP A 113 -3.76 -5.74 10.20
CA ASP A 113 -4.22 -5.14 11.47
C ASP A 113 -5.58 -4.46 11.30
N TRP A 114 -6.19 -3.96 12.38
CA TRP A 114 -7.48 -3.27 12.30
C TRP A 114 -7.33 -1.74 12.35
N ARG A 115 -8.18 -1.05 11.61
CA ARG A 115 -8.23 0.42 11.59
C ARG A 115 -8.74 0.98 12.92
N GLY A 116 -8.02 1.93 13.50
CA GLY A 116 -8.36 2.52 14.82
C GLY A 116 -7.61 1.89 16.01
N LYS A 117 -6.65 0.99 15.75
CA LYS A 117 -5.73 0.47 16.77
C LYS A 117 -4.98 1.57 17.53
N TYR A 118 -4.66 2.66 16.85
CA TYR A 118 -4.00 3.82 17.44
C TYR A 118 -4.94 5.02 17.43
N VAL A 119 -4.90 5.81 18.51
CA VAL A 119 -5.57 7.11 18.57
C VAL A 119 -4.81 8.05 17.65
N THR A 120 -5.50 8.58 16.64
CA THR A 120 -4.92 9.53 15.70
C THR A 120 -5.40 10.95 16.02
N ASP A 121 -4.68 11.95 15.51
CA ASP A 121 -5.12 13.33 15.64
C ASP A 121 -6.26 13.63 14.66
N ASN A 122 -6.94 14.76 14.84
CA ASN A 122 -8.11 15.13 14.03
C ASN A 122 -7.76 15.43 12.54
N GLY A 123 -6.51 15.25 12.12
CA GLY A 123 -5.99 15.62 10.79
C GLY A 123 -5.91 14.49 9.78
N ASP A 124 -6.27 13.25 10.14
CA ASP A 124 -6.30 12.11 9.20
C ASP A 124 -7.43 12.30 8.17
N VAL A 125 -7.11 12.98 7.07
CA VAL A 125 -8.05 13.47 6.07
C VAL A 125 -8.47 12.45 5.01
N PHE A 126 -8.03 11.20 5.05
CA PHE A 126 -8.56 10.16 4.16
C PHE A 126 -8.74 8.85 4.93
N SER A 127 -9.95 8.32 4.83
CA SER A 127 -10.53 7.40 5.80
C SER A 127 -11.36 6.36 5.03
N ALA A 128 -10.72 5.47 4.28
CA ALA A 128 -11.43 4.30 3.76
C ALA A 128 -11.48 3.21 4.84
N ILE A 129 -12.65 2.63 5.06
CA ILE A 129 -12.86 1.57 6.07
C ILE A 129 -12.49 0.25 5.41
N MET A 130 -11.46 -0.45 5.92
CA MET A 130 -11.28 -1.89 5.68
C MET A 130 -11.59 -2.64 6.98
N SER A 131 -12.70 -3.37 7.01
CA SER A 131 -12.97 -4.40 8.02
C SER A 131 -13.10 -5.74 7.31
N LEU A 132 -11.99 -6.44 7.13
CA LEU A 132 -11.97 -7.76 6.49
C LEU A 132 -12.37 -8.83 7.53
N TYR A 133 -13.61 -9.32 7.48
CA TYR A 133 -13.91 -10.65 8.00
C TYR A 133 -13.64 -11.67 6.89
N LEU A 134 -12.72 -12.60 7.18
CA LEU A 134 -12.44 -13.79 6.39
C LEU A 134 -13.76 -14.49 5.99
N LEU A 135 -14.06 -14.49 4.69
CA LEU A 135 -14.80 -15.49 3.89
C LEU A 135 -15.62 -14.78 2.80
N HIS A 136 -15.13 -14.87 1.56
CA HIS A 136 -15.88 -14.73 0.31
C HIS A 136 -16.78 -13.49 0.18
N ILE A 137 -16.21 -12.34 -0.19
CA ILE A 137 -16.74 -11.42 -1.22
C ILE A 137 -15.66 -10.35 -1.48
N GLU A 138 -15.22 -10.23 -2.74
CA GLU A 138 -14.32 -9.19 -3.27
C GLU A 138 -15.06 -7.84 -3.32
N LEU A 139 -15.11 -7.08 -2.21
CA LEU A 139 -15.91 -5.85 -2.12
C LEU A 139 -15.14 -4.53 -2.16
N TYR A 140 -13.81 -4.56 -2.32
CA TYR A 140 -13.01 -3.34 -2.18
C TYR A 140 -12.01 -3.17 -3.31
N ILE A 141 -12.08 -2.01 -3.95
CA ILE A 141 -11.38 -1.73 -5.19
C ILE A 141 -10.18 -0.83 -4.92
N MET A 142 -9.04 -1.23 -5.48
CA MET A 142 -7.82 -0.43 -5.54
C MET A 142 -7.98 0.66 -6.60
N MET A 143 -7.71 1.91 -6.25
CA MET A 143 -7.86 3.03 -7.18
C MET A 143 -6.61 3.90 -7.22
N LEU A 144 -6.16 4.24 -8.44
CA LEU A 144 -5.06 5.18 -8.69
C LEU A 144 -5.45 6.60 -8.26
N SER A 145 -4.75 7.19 -7.28
CA SER A 145 -4.89 8.62 -6.97
C SER A 145 -4.15 9.46 -8.03
N MET A 146 -4.89 10.12 -8.93
CA MET A 146 -4.29 11.09 -9.87
C MET A 146 -4.00 12.43 -9.17
N LYS A 147 -3.07 12.47 -8.20
CA LYS A 147 -2.48 13.74 -7.77
C LYS A 147 -1.53 14.23 -8.87
N ARG A 148 -2.08 15.02 -9.82
CA ARG A 148 -1.36 15.77 -10.88
C ARG A 148 -0.05 15.12 -11.35
N ILE A 149 -0.14 14.14 -12.23
CA ILE A 149 0.96 13.86 -13.16
C ILE A 149 0.90 14.97 -14.22
N LEU A 150 1.72 16.01 -14.09
CA LEU A 150 2.09 16.84 -15.25
C LEU A 150 2.89 15.94 -16.19
N ILE A 151 2.21 15.27 -17.12
CA ILE A 151 2.84 14.72 -18.31
C ILE A 151 2.93 15.85 -19.32
N GLY A 152 4.01 16.61 -19.23
CA GLY A 152 4.54 17.34 -20.36
C GLY A 152 5.38 16.38 -21.20
N PHE A 153 4.91 16.09 -22.40
CA PHE A 153 5.73 15.76 -23.54
C PHE A 153 5.35 16.71 -24.67
#